data_AF-A0AA41X2X7-F1
#
_entry.id   AF-A0AA41X2X7-F1
#
_cell.length_a   1.000
_cell.length_b   1.000
_cell.length_c   1.000
_cell.angle_alpha   90.00
_cell.angle_beta   90.00
_cell.angle_gamma   90.00
#
_symmetry.space_group_name_H-M   'P 1'
#
loop_
_entity.id
_entity.type
_entity.pdbx_description
1 polymer ?
#
loop_
_entity_poly.entity_id
_entity_poly.type
_entity_poly.pdbx_seq_one_letter_code
_entity_poly.pdbx_strand_id
1 'polypeptide(L)'
;MPTLPERVAEVLEEYIRQVDQALPDRLIGLYLYGSVTLGAFQDGKSDIDCIAVMEQAPGEAVLEKLKGVHSRLKQQFPKTDVMGLYMTAEELMAGGDACVSFIDGVFQGYQPFERHSIDAYQLKQYGITVRGRSIAEYDYTIDWEVLLRGMRDNLHTYWAGWRDDGKVPSSERGIQLLLEEAVEWCVLGVSRQYYTFRERDIASKLEAGAYALQHVPERWHPIIREALRIRSGQGQPQYRSASARRRDAVDYMDFLIGEAGG
;
A
#
# COMPACT_ATOMS: atom_id res chain seq x y z
N MET A 1 10.01 -15.48 14.22
CA MET A 1 9.60 -14.62 13.10
C MET A 1 8.50 -15.34 12.34
N PRO A 2 7.44 -14.66 11.87
CA PRO A 2 6.48 -15.28 10.98
C PRO A 2 7.20 -15.79 9.72
N THR A 3 6.85 -16.99 9.27
CA THR A 3 7.37 -17.55 8.02
C THR A 3 6.80 -16.73 6.86
N LEU A 4 7.68 -16.16 6.04
CA LEU A 4 7.26 -15.42 4.84
C LEU A 4 6.58 -16.39 3.84
N PRO A 5 5.57 -15.92 3.08
CA PRO A 5 5.09 -16.68 1.93
C PRO A 5 6.25 -17.04 1.00
N GLU A 6 6.26 -18.26 0.45
CA GLU A 6 7.36 -18.79 -0.36
C GLU A 6 7.79 -17.84 -1.47
N ARG A 7 6.82 -17.30 -2.23
CA ARG A 7 7.07 -16.30 -3.28
C ARG A 7 7.76 -15.04 -2.75
N VAL A 8 7.36 -14.56 -1.56
CA VAL A 8 7.95 -13.37 -0.94
C VAL A 8 9.40 -13.64 -0.55
N ALA A 9 9.67 -14.81 0.05
CA ALA A 9 11.03 -15.21 0.40
C ALA A 9 11.94 -15.29 -0.84
N GLU A 10 11.49 -15.96 -1.90
CA GLU A 10 12.22 -16.10 -3.17
C GLU A 10 12.57 -14.74 -3.79
N VAL A 11 11.59 -13.84 -3.90
CA VAL A 11 11.79 -12.50 -4.49
C VAL A 11 12.74 -11.66 -3.63
N LEU A 12 12.62 -11.73 -2.30
CA LEU A 12 13.48 -10.97 -1.40
C LEU A 12 14.92 -11.48 -1.38
N GLU A 13 15.14 -12.80 -1.42
CA GLU A 13 16.47 -13.39 -1.55
C GLU A 13 17.18 -12.90 -2.81
N GLU A 14 16.46 -12.91 -3.94
CA GLU A 14 16.99 -12.44 -5.22
C GLU A 14 17.20 -10.91 -5.23
N TYR A 15 16.25 -10.14 -4.70
CA TYR A 15 16.38 -8.69 -4.55
C TYR A 15 17.62 -8.32 -3.74
N ILE A 16 17.79 -8.93 -2.56
CA ILE A 16 18.94 -8.72 -1.69
C ILE A 16 20.23 -9.08 -2.41
N ARG A 17 20.29 -10.23 -3.08
CA ARG A 17 21.46 -10.66 -3.86
C ARG A 17 21.83 -9.64 -4.92
N GLN A 18 20.86 -9.10 -5.66
CA GLN A 18 21.11 -8.09 -6.69
C GLN A 18 21.54 -6.74 -6.10
N VAL A 19 20.96 -6.32 -4.98
CA VAL A 19 21.38 -5.09 -4.29
C VAL A 19 22.81 -5.22 -3.79
N ASP A 20 23.17 -6.32 -3.13
CA ASP A 20 24.52 -6.54 -2.59
C ASP A 20 25.59 -6.58 -3.69
N GLN A 21 25.26 -7.18 -4.84
CA GLN A 21 26.17 -7.18 -5.99
C GLN A 21 26.37 -5.79 -6.59
N ALA A 22 25.31 -4.99 -6.64
CA ALA A 22 25.36 -3.65 -7.23
C ALA A 22 25.98 -2.62 -6.26
N LEU A 23 25.68 -2.76 -4.96
CA LEU A 23 25.94 -1.80 -3.89
C LEU A 23 26.49 -2.53 -2.63
N PRO A 24 27.71 -3.09 -2.70
CA PRO A 24 28.30 -3.81 -1.58
C PRO A 24 28.30 -2.98 -0.30
N ASP A 25 27.88 -3.59 0.80
CA ASP A 25 27.85 -3.03 2.16
C ASP A 25 27.00 -1.76 2.35
N ARG A 26 26.19 -1.35 1.36
CA ARG A 26 25.38 -0.13 1.47
C ARG A 26 23.97 -0.34 2.01
N LEU A 27 23.38 -1.53 1.82
CA LEU A 27 22.07 -1.91 2.36
C LEU A 27 22.24 -2.49 3.76
N ILE A 28 22.00 -1.66 4.78
CA ILE A 28 22.22 -2.02 6.19
C ILE A 28 20.94 -2.53 6.88
N GLY A 29 19.77 -2.29 6.29
CA GLY A 29 18.50 -2.80 6.79
C GLY A 29 17.47 -3.01 5.69
N LEU A 30 16.62 -4.02 5.84
CA LEU A 30 15.47 -4.25 4.97
C LEU A 30 14.29 -4.70 5.82
N TYR A 31 13.19 -3.96 5.71
CA TYR A 31 12.01 -4.14 6.54
C TYR A 31 10.77 -4.21 5.67
N LEU A 32 9.87 -5.14 6.01
CA LEU A 32 8.60 -5.28 5.31
C LEU A 32 7.48 -4.63 6.12
N TYR A 33 6.53 -4.07 5.39
CA TYR A 33 5.23 -3.62 5.90
C TYR A 33 4.15 -4.09 4.92
N GLY A 34 2.99 -3.44 4.92
CA GLY A 34 1.91 -3.73 3.98
C GLY A 34 1.38 -5.16 4.07
N SER A 35 0.94 -5.70 2.93
CA SER A 35 0.12 -6.92 2.89
C SER A 35 0.81 -8.17 3.47
N VAL A 36 2.13 -8.26 3.34
CA VAL A 36 2.93 -9.38 3.86
C VAL A 36 2.84 -9.44 5.39
N THR A 37 2.98 -8.29 6.05
CA THR A 37 2.96 -8.21 7.52
C THR A 37 1.59 -8.48 8.13
N LEU A 38 0.52 -8.25 7.37
CA LEU A 38 -0.86 -8.53 7.77
C LEU A 38 -1.29 -9.96 7.45
N GLY A 39 -0.40 -10.81 6.93
CA GLY A 39 -0.75 -12.17 6.48
C GLY A 39 -1.74 -12.20 5.30
N ALA A 40 -1.83 -11.09 4.54
CA ALA A 40 -2.83 -10.87 3.50
C ALA A 40 -2.21 -10.71 2.10
N PHE A 41 -0.94 -11.08 1.94
CA PHE A 41 -0.24 -11.12 0.65
C PHE A 41 -0.92 -12.11 -0.30
N GLN A 42 -1.10 -11.69 -1.54
CA GLN A 42 -1.65 -12.50 -2.63
C GLN A 42 -0.76 -12.35 -3.85
N ASP A 43 -0.15 -13.45 -4.29
CA ASP A 43 0.71 -13.46 -5.47
C ASP A 43 -0.05 -12.99 -6.72
N GLY A 44 0.56 -12.12 -7.52
CA GLY A 44 -0.08 -11.48 -8.68
C GLY A 44 -1.08 -10.36 -8.38
N LYS A 45 -1.36 -10.06 -7.10
CA LYS A 45 -2.31 -8.99 -6.68
C LYS A 45 -1.78 -8.06 -5.59
N SER A 46 -0.64 -8.38 -5.01
CA SER A 46 -0.05 -7.63 -3.92
C SER A 46 1.41 -7.39 -4.21
N ASP A 47 1.84 -6.20 -3.87
CA ASP A 47 3.24 -5.81 -3.94
C ASP A 47 3.93 -6.27 -2.64
N ILE A 48 5.25 -6.33 -2.67
CA ILE A 48 6.10 -6.52 -1.50
C ILE A 48 6.55 -5.13 -1.06
N ASP A 49 5.86 -4.58 -0.08
CA ASP A 49 6.14 -3.26 0.49
C ASP A 49 7.38 -3.31 1.39
N CYS A 50 8.44 -2.60 1.00
CA CYS A 50 9.70 -2.60 1.76
C CYS A 50 10.28 -1.19 2.00
N ILE A 51 10.88 -1.03 3.17
CA ILE A 51 11.79 0.07 3.46
C ILE A 51 13.21 -0.47 3.51
N ALA A 52 14.05 0.05 2.63
CA ALA A 52 15.46 -0.25 2.51
C ALA A 52 16.27 0.84 3.23
N VAL A 53 16.90 0.47 4.35
CA VAL A 53 17.75 1.40 5.10
C VAL A 53 19.17 1.30 4.57
N MET A 54 19.66 2.44 4.10
CA MET A 54 20.98 2.63 3.50
C MET A 54 21.92 3.28 4.52
N GLU A 55 23.22 3.00 4.40
CA GLU A 55 24.25 3.68 5.21
C GLU A 55 24.23 5.21 4.99
N GLN A 56 23.98 5.63 3.75
CA GLN A 56 23.85 7.02 3.33
C GLN A 56 22.72 7.15 2.31
N ALA A 57 22.11 8.34 2.25
CA ALA A 57 21.08 8.64 1.25
C ALA A 57 21.60 8.35 -0.18
N PRO A 58 20.81 7.70 -1.05
CA PRO A 58 21.26 7.36 -2.40
C PRO A 58 21.59 8.62 -3.24
N GLY A 59 22.86 8.78 -3.60
CA GLY A 59 23.27 9.72 -4.65
C GLY A 59 23.00 9.18 -6.06
N GLU A 60 23.24 9.98 -7.10
CA GLU A 60 22.94 9.65 -8.51
C GLU A 60 23.53 8.30 -8.96
N ALA A 61 24.80 8.03 -8.64
CA ALA A 61 25.45 6.76 -8.99
C ALA A 61 24.83 5.54 -8.28
N VAL A 62 24.30 5.72 -7.07
CA VAL A 62 23.58 4.66 -6.34
C VAL A 62 22.20 4.48 -6.97
N LEU A 63 21.51 5.56 -7.29
CA LEU A 63 20.20 5.54 -7.93
C LEU A 63 20.23 4.79 -9.27
N GLU A 64 21.22 5.03 -10.14
CA GLU A 64 21.33 4.30 -11.41
C GLU A 64 21.50 2.79 -11.22
N LYS A 65 22.22 2.38 -10.17
CA LYS A 65 22.35 0.97 -9.81
C LYS A 65 21.03 0.38 -9.31
N LEU A 66 20.29 1.13 -8.47
CA LEU A 66 18.97 0.72 -7.99
C LEU A 66 17.95 0.58 -9.13
N LYS A 67 17.97 1.48 -10.12
CA LYS A 67 17.16 1.35 -11.34
C LYS A 67 17.46 0.04 -12.07
N GLY A 68 18.74 -0.31 -12.19
CA GLY A 68 19.15 -1.58 -12.79
C GLY A 68 18.66 -2.81 -12.01
N VAL A 69 18.73 -2.77 -10.66
CA VAL A 69 18.23 -3.85 -9.79
C VAL A 69 16.73 -4.04 -9.97
N HIS A 70 15.96 -2.96 -9.81
CA HIS A 70 14.50 -2.99 -9.90
C HIS A 70 14.01 -3.43 -11.28
N SER A 71 14.65 -2.95 -12.36
CA SER A 71 14.33 -3.38 -13.72
C SER A 71 14.56 -4.89 -13.94
N ARG A 72 15.70 -5.42 -13.48
CA ARG A 72 15.99 -6.86 -13.59
C ARG A 72 15.07 -7.71 -12.73
N LEU A 73 14.78 -7.26 -11.51
CA LEU A 73 13.86 -7.96 -10.62
C LEU A 73 12.47 -8.04 -11.25
N LYS A 74 11.96 -6.94 -11.83
CA LYS A 74 10.69 -6.93 -12.53
C LYS A 74 10.66 -7.86 -13.75
N GLN A 75 11.77 -7.98 -14.48
CA GLN A 75 11.89 -8.93 -15.59
C GLN A 75 11.84 -10.39 -15.11
N GLN A 76 12.45 -10.69 -13.97
CA GLN A 76 12.47 -12.04 -13.39
C GLN A 76 11.14 -12.41 -12.73
N PHE A 77 10.49 -11.46 -12.06
CA PHE A 77 9.23 -11.63 -11.34
C PHE A 77 8.15 -10.65 -11.85
N PRO A 78 7.65 -10.83 -13.08
CA PRO A 78 6.74 -9.87 -13.71
C PRO A 78 5.39 -9.70 -13.00
N LYS A 79 5.04 -10.62 -12.09
CA LYS A 79 3.77 -10.63 -11.34
C LYS A 79 3.92 -10.26 -9.87
N THR A 80 5.14 -10.05 -9.38
CA THR A 80 5.40 -9.76 -7.96
C THR A 80 6.32 -8.57 -7.88
N ASP A 81 5.74 -7.41 -7.61
CA ASP A 81 6.51 -6.17 -7.51
C ASP A 81 7.14 -5.99 -6.13
N VAL A 82 8.29 -5.31 -6.07
CA VAL A 82 8.90 -4.85 -4.83
C VAL A 82 8.80 -3.33 -4.80
N MET A 83 7.89 -2.83 -3.97
CA MET A 83 7.78 -1.40 -3.72
C MET A 83 8.85 -1.00 -2.71
N GLY A 84 9.87 -0.29 -3.17
CA GLY A 84 11.05 0.03 -2.36
C GLY A 84 11.16 1.52 -2.06
N LEU A 85 11.15 1.87 -0.78
CA LEU A 85 11.48 3.20 -0.28
C LEU A 85 12.87 3.17 0.38
N TYR A 86 13.80 3.97 -0.13
CA TYR A 86 15.19 3.99 0.33
C TYR A 86 15.47 5.23 1.17
N MET A 87 15.98 5.01 2.38
CA MET A 87 16.25 6.08 3.35
C MET A 87 17.38 5.69 4.30
N THR A 88 17.87 6.63 5.09
CA THR A 88 18.83 6.40 6.18
C THR A 88 18.11 5.97 7.46
N ALA A 89 18.87 5.48 8.45
CA ALA A 89 18.33 5.17 9.77
C ALA A 89 17.76 6.40 10.48
N GLU A 90 18.35 7.58 10.25
CA GLU A 90 17.86 8.85 10.80
C GLU A 90 16.52 9.24 10.18
N GLU A 91 16.41 9.17 8.85
CA GLU A 91 15.16 9.45 8.13
C GLU A 91 14.03 8.47 8.52
N LEU A 92 14.35 7.19 8.79
CA LEU A 92 13.36 6.24 9.28
C LEU A 92 12.78 6.66 10.66
N MET A 93 13.58 7.26 11.53
CA MET A 93 13.14 7.67 12.87
C MET A 93 12.51 9.06 12.89
N ALA A 94 13.02 9.99 12.09
CA ALA A 94 12.61 11.39 12.08
C ALA A 94 11.55 11.71 11.01
N GLY A 95 11.47 10.89 9.96
CA GLY A 95 10.87 11.26 8.67
C GLY A 95 11.96 11.69 7.68
N GLY A 96 11.69 11.53 6.39
CA GLY A 96 12.59 11.94 5.30
C GLY A 96 11.85 12.71 4.23
N ASP A 97 12.41 13.82 3.74
CA ASP A 97 11.72 14.69 2.79
C ASP A 97 11.81 14.18 1.34
N ALA A 98 12.87 13.45 1.01
CA ALA A 98 13.22 13.08 -0.35
C ALA A 98 13.81 11.66 -0.42
N CYS A 99 13.02 10.66 -0.06
CA CYS A 99 13.41 9.26 -0.14
C CYS A 99 13.23 8.73 -1.57
N VAL A 100 14.21 7.98 -2.07
CA VAL A 100 14.10 7.36 -3.40
C VAL A 100 13.02 6.30 -3.37
N SER A 101 12.06 6.37 -4.30
CA SER A 101 10.92 5.44 -4.37
C SER A 101 10.90 4.66 -5.68
N PHE A 102 10.55 3.37 -5.59
CA PHE A 102 10.34 2.48 -6.72
C PHE A 102 9.00 1.76 -6.59
N ILE A 103 8.25 1.73 -7.69
CA ILE A 103 7.00 0.99 -7.86
C ILE A 103 7.03 0.38 -9.27
N ASP A 104 6.60 -0.86 -9.39
CA ASP A 104 6.53 -1.65 -10.62
C ASP A 104 7.85 -1.75 -11.38
N GLY A 105 8.96 -1.87 -10.63
CA GLY A 105 10.32 -1.85 -11.18
C GLY A 105 10.76 -0.49 -11.74
N VAL A 106 9.99 0.58 -11.55
CA VAL A 106 10.23 1.93 -12.10
C VAL A 106 10.50 2.93 -10.98
N PHE A 107 11.46 3.83 -11.22
CA PHE A 107 11.75 4.95 -10.31
C PHE A 107 10.61 5.98 -10.31
N GLN A 108 10.04 6.25 -9.15
CA GLN A 108 8.90 7.13 -8.95
C GLN A 108 9.30 8.56 -8.51
N GLY A 109 10.58 8.88 -8.56
CA GLY A 109 11.10 10.14 -8.02
C GLY A 109 11.42 10.04 -6.53
N TYR A 110 11.56 11.22 -5.93
CA TYR A 110 11.80 11.38 -4.50
C TYR A 110 10.46 11.62 -3.81
N GLN A 111 10.15 10.80 -2.82
CA GLN A 111 8.90 10.82 -2.08
C GLN A 111 9.19 11.06 -0.60
N PRO A 112 8.33 11.81 0.12
CA PRO A 112 8.49 11.96 1.56
C PRO A 112 8.16 10.64 2.26
N PHE A 113 8.92 10.33 3.31
CA PHE A 113 8.53 9.38 4.34
C PHE A 113 8.06 10.15 5.58
N GLU A 114 6.75 10.18 5.79
CA GLU A 114 6.19 10.83 6.95
C GLU A 114 6.23 9.89 8.17
N ARG A 115 6.93 10.29 9.23
CA ARG A 115 7.02 9.52 10.49
C ARG A 115 5.67 9.20 11.11
N HIS A 116 4.67 10.07 10.90
CA HIS A 116 3.33 9.93 11.43
C HIS A 116 2.35 9.41 10.37
N SER A 117 2.84 8.70 9.35
CA SER A 117 1.99 8.04 8.36
C SER A 117 1.46 6.69 8.84
N ILE A 118 0.47 6.20 8.10
CA ILE A 118 -0.05 4.85 8.25
C ILE A 118 1.03 3.78 7.98
N ASP A 119 1.94 4.03 7.03
CA ASP A 119 3.03 3.12 6.69
C ASP A 119 4.06 3.05 7.82
N ALA A 120 4.41 4.20 8.41
CA ALA A 120 5.29 4.25 9.58
C ALA A 120 4.69 3.55 10.80
N TYR A 121 3.38 3.70 11.04
CA TYR A 121 2.66 2.96 12.08
C TYR A 121 2.68 1.45 11.81
N GLN A 122 2.36 1.04 10.58
CA GLN A 122 2.34 -0.36 10.21
C GLN A 122 3.71 -1.01 10.39
N LEU A 123 4.76 -0.34 9.93
CA LEU A 123 6.12 -0.80 10.10
C LEU A 123 6.48 -0.98 11.58
N LYS A 124 6.10 -0.04 12.44
CA LYS A 124 6.40 -0.13 13.88
C LYS A 124 5.66 -1.28 14.57
N GLN A 125 4.38 -1.46 14.26
CA GLN A 125 3.54 -2.45 14.96
C GLN A 125 3.66 -3.86 14.40
N TYR A 126 3.72 -3.97 13.08
CA TYR A 126 3.60 -5.23 12.35
C TYR A 126 4.83 -5.56 11.51
N GLY A 127 5.83 -4.68 11.46
CA GLY A 127 6.98 -4.80 10.59
C GLY A 127 7.77 -6.09 10.78
N ILE A 128 8.25 -6.65 9.65
CA ILE A 128 9.15 -7.80 9.66
C ILE A 128 10.56 -7.32 9.34
N THR A 129 11.52 -7.67 10.20
CA THR A 129 12.95 -7.46 9.94
C THR A 129 13.48 -8.58 9.05
N VAL A 130 13.87 -8.26 7.82
CA VAL A 130 14.49 -9.21 6.88
C VAL A 130 16.01 -9.15 7.00
N ARG A 131 16.56 -7.95 7.13
CA ARG A 131 18.00 -7.70 7.30
C ARG A 131 18.21 -6.51 8.23
N GLY A 132 19.33 -6.55 8.97
CA GLY A 132 19.77 -5.44 9.83
C GLY A 132 19.34 -5.64 11.28
N ARG A 133 19.38 -4.54 12.04
CA ARG A 133 18.86 -4.51 13.42
C ARG A 133 17.35 -4.75 13.42
N SER A 134 16.79 -5.18 14.55
CA SER A 134 15.34 -5.33 14.66
C SER A 134 14.63 -4.00 14.44
N ILE A 135 13.50 -4.02 13.73
CA ILE A 135 12.65 -2.83 13.59
C ILE A 135 12.19 -2.30 14.97
N ALA A 136 12.06 -3.18 15.96
CA ALA A 136 11.71 -2.83 17.33
C ALA A 136 12.79 -2.01 18.06
N GLU A 137 14.03 -2.00 17.55
CA GLU A 137 15.13 -1.19 18.10
C GLU A 137 15.09 0.27 17.62
N TYR A 138 14.29 0.61 16.60
CA TYR A 138 14.11 2.00 16.17
C TYR A 138 13.08 2.70 17.07
N ASP A 139 13.57 3.63 17.89
CA ASP A 139 12.75 4.32 18.88
C ASP A 139 12.08 5.58 18.31
N TYR A 140 11.04 5.38 17.50
CA TYR A 140 10.17 6.47 17.02
C TYR A 140 8.72 6.26 17.44
N THR A 141 8.03 7.30 17.87
CA THR A 141 6.60 7.22 18.21
C THR A 141 5.71 7.69 17.06
N ILE A 142 4.48 7.19 17.05
CA ILE A 142 3.40 7.62 16.15
C ILE A 142 2.49 8.57 16.92
N ASP A 143 2.32 9.78 16.40
CA ASP A 143 1.27 10.68 16.81
C ASP A 143 0.01 10.38 15.98
N TRP A 144 -0.98 9.79 16.64
CA TRP A 144 -2.24 9.42 16.00
C TRP A 144 -3.08 10.63 15.58
N GLU A 145 -2.94 11.79 16.22
CA GLU A 145 -3.68 12.98 15.79
C GLU A 145 -3.13 13.53 14.48
N VAL A 146 -1.80 13.54 14.33
CA VAL A 146 -1.13 13.91 13.07
C VAL A 146 -1.45 12.88 11.99
N LEU A 147 -1.35 11.59 12.30
CA LEU A 147 -1.66 10.50 11.37
C LEU A 147 -3.09 10.60 10.85
N LEU A 148 -4.08 10.68 11.74
CA LEU A 148 -5.48 10.74 11.33
C LEU A 148 -5.80 12.05 10.59
N ARG A 149 -5.09 13.14 10.87
CA ARG A 149 -5.20 14.37 10.07
C ARG A 149 -4.70 14.14 8.65
N GLY A 150 -3.50 13.59 8.48
CA GLY A 150 -2.94 13.26 7.16
C GLY A 150 -3.82 12.28 6.37
N MET A 151 -4.41 11.28 7.04
CA MET A 151 -5.37 10.37 6.40
C MET A 151 -6.66 11.06 5.98
N ARG A 152 -7.19 12.00 6.78
CA ARG A 152 -8.34 12.83 6.37
C ARG A 152 -7.99 13.69 5.16
N ASP A 153 -6.81 14.31 5.15
CA ASP A 153 -6.35 15.10 4.01
C ASP A 153 -6.23 14.23 2.75
N ASN A 154 -5.65 13.03 2.86
CA ASN A 154 -5.61 12.05 1.76
C ASN A 154 -7.02 11.65 1.28
N LEU A 155 -7.96 11.44 2.20
CA LEU A 155 -9.35 11.11 1.89
C LEU A 155 -10.06 12.25 1.13
N HIS A 156 -9.87 13.49 1.57
CA HIS A 156 -10.49 14.67 0.97
C HIS A 156 -9.75 15.21 -0.26
N THR A 157 -8.58 14.67 -0.61
CA THR A 157 -7.82 15.04 -1.81
C THR A 157 -7.74 13.89 -2.81
N TYR A 158 -6.91 12.88 -2.53
CA TYR A 158 -6.67 11.75 -3.41
C TYR A 158 -7.95 10.93 -3.67
N TRP A 159 -8.63 10.48 -2.62
CA TRP A 159 -9.84 9.65 -2.76
C TRP A 159 -11.04 10.48 -3.25
N ALA A 160 -11.20 11.72 -2.79
CA ALA A 160 -12.19 12.65 -3.32
C ALA A 160 -12.01 12.90 -4.82
N GLY A 161 -10.77 13.04 -5.29
CA GLY A 161 -10.45 13.14 -6.71
C GLY A 161 -10.80 11.89 -7.50
N TRP A 162 -10.64 10.69 -6.92
CA TRP A 162 -11.11 9.45 -7.56
C TRP A 162 -12.63 9.41 -7.67
N ARG A 163 -13.33 9.82 -6.60
CA ARG A 163 -14.78 9.92 -6.55
C ARG A 163 -15.30 10.94 -7.56
N ASP A 164 -14.73 12.14 -7.60
CA ASP A 164 -15.22 13.24 -8.47
C ASP A 164 -14.96 12.97 -9.95
N ASP A 165 -13.76 12.54 -10.31
CA ASP A 165 -13.47 12.14 -11.68
C ASP A 165 -14.29 10.89 -12.05
N GLY A 166 -14.40 9.94 -11.13
CA GLY A 166 -15.17 8.72 -11.27
C GLY A 166 -16.67 8.94 -11.52
N LYS A 167 -17.26 10.08 -11.12
CA LYS A 167 -18.65 10.45 -11.44
C LYS A 167 -18.86 10.60 -12.94
N VAL A 168 -17.88 11.13 -13.66
CA VAL A 168 -17.93 11.40 -15.11
C VAL A 168 -17.60 10.11 -15.87
N PRO A 169 -18.53 9.48 -16.62
CA PRO A 169 -18.24 8.18 -17.25
C PRO A 169 -17.14 8.20 -18.30
N SER A 170 -16.91 9.35 -18.94
CA SER A 170 -15.92 9.55 -20.01
C SER A 170 -14.56 10.06 -19.51
N SER A 171 -14.40 10.30 -18.21
CA SER A 171 -13.11 10.68 -17.65
C SER A 171 -12.17 9.49 -17.57
N GLU A 172 -10.88 9.75 -17.30
CA GLU A 172 -9.88 8.70 -17.15
C GLU A 172 -10.27 7.71 -16.03
N ARG A 173 -10.56 8.20 -14.82
CA ARG A 173 -10.92 7.33 -13.69
C ARG A 173 -12.34 6.77 -13.84
N GLY A 174 -13.23 7.49 -14.52
CA GLY A 174 -14.55 6.99 -14.89
C GLY A 174 -14.49 5.75 -15.80
N ILE A 175 -13.56 5.75 -16.76
CA ILE A 175 -13.27 4.59 -17.63
C ILE A 175 -12.57 3.49 -16.82
N GLN A 176 -11.58 3.83 -16.00
CA GLN A 176 -10.87 2.84 -15.17
C GLN A 176 -11.82 2.09 -14.24
N LEU A 177 -12.78 2.78 -13.61
CA LEU A 177 -13.77 2.17 -12.72
C LEU A 177 -14.80 1.26 -13.42
N LEU A 178 -14.71 1.06 -14.74
CA LEU A 178 -15.40 -0.05 -15.41
C LEU A 178 -14.68 -1.39 -15.16
N LEU A 179 -13.37 -1.35 -14.91
CA LEU A 179 -12.53 -2.51 -14.58
C LEU A 179 -12.78 -2.98 -13.14
N GLU A 180 -12.67 -4.29 -12.92
CA GLU A 180 -12.92 -4.89 -11.59
C GLU A 180 -11.88 -4.45 -10.58
N GLU A 181 -10.62 -4.39 -11.00
CA GLU A 181 -9.47 -4.05 -10.18
C GLU A 181 -9.56 -2.63 -9.64
N ALA A 182 -10.00 -1.66 -10.46
CA ALA A 182 -10.18 -0.28 -10.03
C ALA A 182 -11.32 -0.14 -9.02
N VAL A 183 -12.42 -0.89 -9.19
CA VAL A 183 -13.53 -0.92 -8.25
C VAL A 183 -13.10 -1.51 -6.91
N GLU A 184 -12.40 -2.65 -6.94
CA GLU A 184 -11.86 -3.30 -5.75
C GLU A 184 -10.90 -2.37 -4.99
N TRP A 185 -9.97 -1.74 -5.72
CA TRP A 185 -9.03 -0.77 -5.18
C TRP A 185 -9.73 0.37 -4.47
N CYS A 186 -10.72 0.99 -5.13
CA CYS A 186 -11.44 2.13 -4.57
C CYS A 186 -12.29 1.74 -3.36
N VAL A 187 -13.13 0.72 -3.49
CA VAL A 187 -14.08 0.29 -2.46
C VAL A 187 -13.35 -0.20 -1.22
N LEU A 188 -12.35 -1.08 -1.36
CA LEU A 188 -11.59 -1.58 -0.22
C LEU A 188 -10.57 -0.54 0.30
N GLY A 189 -10.08 0.35 -0.57
CA GLY A 189 -9.22 1.47 -0.19
C GLY A 189 -9.90 2.42 0.80
N VAL A 190 -11.07 2.96 0.46
CA VAL A 190 -11.82 3.81 1.40
C VAL A 190 -12.36 3.04 2.61
N SER A 191 -12.62 1.73 2.48
CA SER A 191 -13.01 0.90 3.63
C SER A 191 -11.88 0.72 4.64
N ARG A 192 -10.61 0.64 4.20
CA ARG A 192 -9.44 0.64 5.11
C ARG A 192 -9.29 1.97 5.86
N GLN A 193 -9.56 3.09 5.18
CA GLN A 193 -9.60 4.40 5.82
C GLN A 193 -10.67 4.45 6.91
N TYR A 194 -11.89 3.99 6.59
CA TYR A 194 -13.01 3.90 7.55
C TYR A 194 -12.68 3.04 8.78
N TYR A 195 -12.06 1.87 8.60
CA TYR A 195 -11.57 1.04 9.71
C TYR A 195 -10.59 1.82 10.60
N THR A 196 -9.59 2.45 9.97
CA THR A 196 -8.52 3.14 10.71
C THR A 196 -9.04 4.31 11.54
N PHE A 197 -9.97 5.10 11.02
CA PHE A 197 -10.56 6.22 11.79
C PHE A 197 -11.30 5.76 13.05
N ARG A 198 -11.88 4.55 13.04
CA ARG A 198 -12.70 4.03 14.13
C ARG A 198 -11.90 3.22 15.13
N GLU A 199 -11.05 2.34 14.64
CA GLU A 199 -10.35 1.36 15.48
C GLU A 199 -8.95 1.84 15.89
N ARG A 200 -8.42 2.90 15.25
CA ARG A 200 -7.03 3.35 15.42
C ARG A 200 -6.05 2.19 15.24
N ASP A 201 -6.25 1.46 14.15
CA ASP A 201 -5.43 0.33 13.72
C ASP A 201 -5.58 0.14 12.19
N ILE A 202 -4.82 -0.77 11.59
CA ILE A 202 -4.86 -1.10 10.17
C ILE A 202 -5.50 -2.47 9.95
N ALA A 203 -6.27 -2.57 8.88
CA ALA A 203 -6.79 -3.83 8.36
C ALA A 203 -6.26 -4.10 6.94
N SER A 204 -6.17 -5.38 6.57
CA SER A 204 -6.04 -5.78 5.17
C SER A 204 -7.28 -5.38 4.36
N LYS A 205 -7.18 -5.44 3.02
CA LYS A 205 -8.33 -5.12 2.15
C LYS A 205 -9.56 -6.00 2.44
N LEU A 206 -9.35 -7.30 2.68
CA LEU A 206 -10.44 -8.24 2.97
C LEU A 206 -11.05 -8.00 4.35
N GLU A 207 -10.22 -7.78 5.37
CA GLU A 207 -10.69 -7.48 6.73
C GLU A 207 -11.47 -6.18 6.77
N ALA A 208 -10.98 -5.13 6.10
CA ALA A 208 -11.68 -3.84 6.07
C ALA A 208 -13.03 -3.93 5.35
N GLY A 209 -13.13 -4.70 4.25
CA GLY A 209 -14.41 -4.95 3.59
C GLY A 209 -15.37 -5.76 4.47
N ALA A 210 -14.88 -6.78 5.16
CA ALA A 210 -15.68 -7.57 6.10
C ALA A 210 -16.15 -6.73 7.31
N TYR A 211 -15.30 -5.84 7.81
CA TYR A 211 -15.64 -4.87 8.84
C TYR A 211 -16.71 -3.90 8.33
N ALA A 212 -16.56 -3.34 7.13
CA ALA A 212 -17.53 -2.42 6.55
C ALA A 212 -18.92 -3.05 6.44
N LEU A 213 -19.04 -4.31 6.02
CA LEU A 213 -20.33 -5.04 5.97
C LEU A 213 -21.08 -5.08 7.30
N GLN A 214 -20.37 -4.99 8.43
CA GLN A 214 -20.98 -5.01 9.77
C GLN A 214 -21.40 -3.63 10.26
N HIS A 215 -20.84 -2.56 9.68
CA HIS A 215 -20.94 -1.20 10.24
C HIS A 215 -21.66 -0.20 9.33
N VAL A 216 -21.69 -0.44 8.01
CA VAL A 216 -22.36 0.46 7.06
C VAL A 216 -23.76 -0.05 6.71
N PRO A 217 -24.68 0.85 6.29
CA PRO A 217 -26.03 0.46 5.87
C PRO A 217 -26.06 -0.61 4.78
N GLU A 218 -27.08 -1.49 4.81
CA GLU A 218 -27.23 -2.63 3.90
C GLU A 218 -27.22 -2.25 2.41
N ARG A 219 -27.62 -1.02 2.07
CA ARG A 219 -27.58 -0.51 0.68
C ARG A 219 -26.19 -0.61 0.04
N TRP A 220 -25.13 -0.58 0.85
CA TRP A 220 -23.74 -0.66 0.38
C TRP A 220 -23.19 -2.08 0.33
N HIS A 221 -23.89 -3.05 0.92
CA HIS A 221 -23.39 -4.43 0.97
C HIS A 221 -23.14 -5.05 -0.41
N PRO A 222 -23.95 -4.81 -1.47
CA PRO A 222 -23.68 -5.36 -2.79
C PRO A 222 -22.32 -4.93 -3.35
N ILE A 223 -21.96 -3.64 -3.27
CA ILE A 223 -20.68 -3.16 -3.82
C ILE A 223 -19.48 -3.61 -2.98
N ILE A 224 -19.64 -3.71 -1.66
CA ILE A 224 -18.59 -4.25 -0.78
C ILE A 224 -18.37 -5.74 -1.06
N ARG A 225 -19.45 -6.54 -1.18
CA ARG A 225 -19.36 -7.97 -1.53
C ARG A 225 -18.75 -8.17 -2.91
N GLU A 226 -19.04 -7.31 -3.87
CA GLU A 226 -18.41 -7.33 -5.19
C GLU A 226 -16.91 -7.08 -5.09
N ALA A 227 -16.47 -6.08 -4.33
CA ALA A 227 -15.05 -5.80 -4.12
C ALA A 227 -14.33 -6.95 -3.38
N LEU A 228 -14.96 -7.54 -2.35
CA LEU A 228 -14.45 -8.73 -1.66
C LEU A 228 -14.34 -9.94 -2.59
N ARG A 229 -15.32 -10.16 -3.47
CA ARG A 229 -15.27 -11.20 -4.50
C ARG A 229 -14.11 -10.99 -5.45
N ILE A 230 -13.90 -9.77 -5.94
CA ILE A 230 -12.80 -9.43 -6.85
C ILE A 230 -11.45 -9.67 -6.17
N ARG A 231 -11.29 -9.21 -4.92
CA ARG A 231 -10.05 -9.39 -4.15
C ARG A 231 -9.78 -10.87 -3.86
N SER A 232 -10.74 -11.60 -3.33
CA SER A 232 -10.59 -13.02 -2.99
C SER A 232 -10.53 -13.95 -4.21
N GLY A 233 -11.10 -13.54 -5.35
CA GLY A 233 -11.35 -14.43 -6.49
C GLY A 233 -12.44 -15.48 -6.23
N GLN A 234 -13.21 -15.36 -5.14
CA GLN A 234 -14.21 -16.33 -4.71
C GLN A 234 -15.60 -15.72 -4.62
N GLY A 235 -16.63 -16.50 -4.96
CA GLY A 235 -18.03 -16.09 -4.88
C GLY A 235 -18.65 -15.71 -6.23
N GLN A 236 -19.90 -15.25 -6.20
CA GLN A 236 -20.68 -14.93 -7.40
C GLN A 236 -20.78 -13.41 -7.62
N PRO A 237 -20.69 -12.93 -8.88
CA PRO A 237 -20.82 -11.50 -9.20
C PRO A 237 -22.11 -10.89 -8.65
N GLN A 238 -22.00 -9.72 -8.03
CA GLN A 238 -23.16 -8.96 -7.56
C GLN A 238 -23.75 -8.06 -8.67
N TYR A 239 -22.96 -7.79 -9.71
CA TYR A 239 -23.32 -6.87 -10.80
C TYR A 239 -23.21 -7.55 -12.16
N ARG A 240 -24.19 -7.27 -13.03
CA ARG A 240 -24.14 -7.65 -14.46
C ARG A 240 -23.68 -6.50 -15.37
N SER A 241 -23.66 -5.27 -14.85
CA SER A 241 -23.32 -4.07 -15.60
C SER A 241 -22.13 -3.37 -14.94
N ALA A 242 -21.02 -3.26 -15.66
CA ALA A 242 -19.86 -2.50 -15.22
C ALA A 242 -20.22 -1.03 -14.91
N SER A 243 -21.14 -0.43 -15.68
CA SER A 243 -21.61 0.93 -15.45
C SER A 243 -22.42 1.08 -14.16
N ALA A 244 -23.22 0.06 -13.80
CA ALA A 244 -23.93 0.04 -12.51
C ALA A 244 -22.95 -0.12 -11.34
N ARG A 245 -22.01 -1.07 -11.45
CA ARG A 245 -20.95 -1.28 -10.47
C ARG A 245 -20.11 -0.02 -10.24
N ARG A 246 -19.73 0.69 -11.30
CA ARG A 246 -19.02 1.98 -11.24
C ARG A 246 -19.80 3.00 -10.42
N ARG A 247 -21.10 3.19 -10.70
CA ARG A 247 -21.94 4.16 -9.98
C ARG A 247 -21.98 3.85 -8.49
N ASP A 248 -22.26 2.59 -8.14
CA ASP A 248 -22.32 2.18 -6.74
C ASP A 248 -20.96 2.29 -6.03
N ALA A 249 -19.85 2.04 -6.73
CA ALA A 249 -18.50 2.26 -6.21
C ALA A 249 -18.25 3.73 -5.87
N VAL A 250 -18.57 4.64 -6.81
CA VAL A 250 -18.43 6.08 -6.63
C VAL A 250 -19.34 6.60 -5.51
N ASP A 251 -20.60 6.14 -5.47
CA ASP A 251 -21.57 6.53 -4.44
C ASP A 251 -21.15 6.02 -3.05
N TYR A 252 -20.54 4.83 -2.97
CA TYR A 252 -19.98 4.31 -1.73
C TYR A 252 -18.75 5.10 -1.25
N MET A 253 -17.86 5.49 -2.18
CA MET A 253 -16.76 6.40 -1.85
C MET A 253 -17.27 7.74 -1.31
N ASP A 254 -18.28 8.32 -1.97
CA ASP A 254 -18.92 9.56 -1.54
C ASP A 254 -19.46 9.46 -0.11
N PHE A 255 -20.12 8.34 0.20
CA PHE A 255 -20.61 8.05 1.54
C PHE A 255 -19.50 7.96 2.59
N LEU A 256 -18.46 7.14 2.36
CA LEU A 256 -17.38 7.01 3.35
C LEU A 256 -16.54 8.27 3.53
N ILE A 257 -16.37 9.07 2.47
CA ILE A 257 -15.75 10.39 2.57
C ILE A 257 -16.60 11.32 3.47
N GLY A 258 -17.92 11.22 3.38
CA GLY A 258 -18.84 11.97 4.26
C GLY A 258 -18.77 11.53 5.74
N GLU A 259 -18.67 10.23 6.00
CA GLU A 259 -18.59 9.67 7.36
C GLU A 259 -17.31 10.07 8.11
N ALA A 260 -16.19 10.27 7.39
CA ALA A 260 -14.91 10.63 7.99
C ALA A 260 -14.76 12.12 8.37
N GLY A 261 -15.71 12.96 7.94
CA GLY A 261 -15.76 14.38 8.28
C GLY A 261 -16.49 14.71 9.59
N GLY A 262 -16.99 13.69 10.30
CA GLY A 262 -17.67 13.79 11.59
C GLY A 262 -16.79 13.56 12.81
#